data_AF-A0A4R0XLN4-F1
#
_entry.id   AF-A0A4R0XLN4-F1
#
_cell.length_a   1.000
_cell.length_b   1.000
_cell.length_c   1.000
_cell.angle_alpha   90.00
_cell.angle_beta   90.00
_cell.angle_gamma   90.00
#
_symmetry.space_group_name_H-M   'P 1'
#
loop_
_entity.id
_entity.type
_entity.pdbx_description
1 polymer ?
#
loop_
_entity_poly.entity_id
_entity_poly.type
_entity_poly.pdbx_seq_one_letter_code
_entity_poly.pdbx_strand_id
1 'polypeptide(L)'
;MKQVYIAGSLFKSGDIKERIEEGRQLREQGLKTFNPIEQPFNDDKSKKPTAHEIFKGDTNAIIDSDIIFAEYDGEDPGVMAELGITWAINDALDFFEKGGTIEEYKAKYKKKEVIVHSTDIRQGSAGEYDGHYVPYGLNQYVVGMIEDQGTIFTNKQKAIEKAGK
;
A
#
# COMPACT_ATOMS: atom_id res chain seq x y z
N MET A 1 -6.66 24.06 4.18
CA MET A 1 -5.57 23.91 3.18
C MET A 1 -5.65 22.47 2.70
N LYS A 2 -5.64 22.22 1.39
CA LYS A 2 -5.78 20.85 0.87
C LYS A 2 -4.54 20.01 1.22
N GLN A 3 -4.76 18.76 1.61
CA GLN A 3 -3.75 17.75 1.89
C GLN A 3 -3.51 16.88 0.65
N VAL A 4 -2.26 16.76 0.24
CA VAL A 4 -1.81 15.90 -0.86
C VAL A 4 -1.07 14.71 -0.28
N TYR A 5 -1.41 13.50 -0.72
CA TYR A 5 -0.59 12.31 -0.53
C TYR A 5 0.29 12.09 -1.76
N ILE A 6 1.59 11.93 -1.56
CA ILE A 6 2.56 11.72 -2.65
C ILE A 6 2.88 10.23 -2.74
N ALA A 7 2.52 9.63 -3.87
CA ALA A 7 2.72 8.22 -4.19
C ALA A 7 3.80 8.07 -5.27
N GLY A 8 4.81 7.25 -5.03
CA GLY A 8 5.86 6.96 -6.01
C GLY A 8 6.89 5.99 -5.44
N SER A 9 7.78 5.49 -6.30
CA SER A 9 8.89 4.64 -5.83
C SER A 9 9.78 5.42 -4.84
N LEU A 10 10.37 4.69 -3.89
CA LEU A 10 11.22 5.23 -2.82
C LEU A 10 12.50 4.42 -2.61
N PHE A 11 12.80 3.48 -3.51
CA PHE A 11 13.88 2.51 -3.29
C PHE A 11 15.24 3.00 -3.78
N LYS A 12 15.27 3.96 -4.72
CA LYS A 12 16.49 4.49 -5.31
C LYS A 12 16.68 5.95 -4.92
N SER A 13 17.94 6.40 -4.95
CA SER A 13 18.29 7.79 -4.63
C SER A 13 17.69 8.79 -5.61
N GLY A 14 17.43 8.40 -6.86
CA GLY A 14 16.68 9.20 -7.83
C GLY A 14 15.24 9.41 -7.35
N ASP A 15 14.52 8.31 -7.12
CA ASP A 15 13.13 8.33 -6.70
C ASP A 15 12.95 9.13 -5.38
N ILE A 16 13.82 8.92 -4.39
CA ILE A 16 13.79 9.67 -3.12
C ILE A 16 13.91 11.18 -3.35
N LYS A 17 14.87 11.61 -4.19
CA LYS A 17 15.05 13.03 -4.49
C LYS A 17 13.84 13.61 -5.21
N GLU A 18 13.28 12.85 -6.15
CA GLU A 18 12.08 13.25 -6.89
C GLU A 18 10.90 13.46 -5.94
N ARG A 19 10.63 12.51 -5.02
CA ARG A 19 9.52 12.66 -4.04
C ARG A 19 9.70 13.88 -3.12
N ILE A 20 10.93 14.15 -2.69
CA ILE A 20 11.22 15.34 -1.86
C ILE A 20 10.97 16.62 -2.68
N GLU A 21 11.39 16.64 -3.94
CA GLU A 21 11.24 17.77 -4.85
C GLU A 21 9.76 18.02 -5.21
N GLU A 22 8.99 16.98 -5.51
CA GLU A 22 7.53 17.07 -5.69
C GLU A 22 6.86 17.65 -4.44
N GLY A 23 7.23 17.17 -3.25
CA GLY A 23 6.75 17.71 -1.99
C GLY A 23 7.06 19.20 -1.83
N ARG A 24 8.27 19.63 -2.18
CA ARG A 24 8.65 21.06 -2.18
C ARG A 24 7.78 21.85 -3.15
N GLN A 25 7.67 21.43 -4.41
CA GLN A 25 6.90 22.13 -5.44
C GLN A 25 5.41 22.25 -5.08
N LEU A 26 4.81 21.18 -4.54
CA LEU A 26 3.42 21.18 -4.08
C LEU A 26 3.20 22.14 -2.90
N ARG A 27 4.14 22.17 -1.94
CA ARG A 27 4.08 23.12 -0.81
C ARG A 27 4.20 24.57 -1.28
N GLU A 28 4.98 24.86 -2.31
CA GLU A 28 5.08 26.20 -2.92
C GLU A 28 3.76 26.65 -3.56
N GLN A 29 2.90 25.71 -3.97
CA GLN A 29 1.53 26.00 -4.41
C GLN A 29 0.55 26.22 -3.24
N GLY A 30 1.02 26.23 -1.98
CA GLY A 30 0.19 26.39 -0.79
C GLY A 30 -0.59 25.14 -0.39
N LEU A 31 -0.09 23.95 -0.75
CA LEU A 31 -0.68 22.67 -0.35
C LEU A 31 0.04 22.10 0.88
N LYS A 32 -0.68 21.33 1.70
CA LYS A 32 -0.05 20.47 2.72
C LYS A 32 0.30 19.16 2.05
N THR A 33 1.48 18.61 2.30
CA THR A 33 1.93 17.35 1.70
C THR A 33 2.14 16.28 2.77
N PHE A 34 1.83 15.05 2.43
CA PHE A 34 2.26 13.86 3.14
C PHE A 34 3.11 13.06 2.17
N ASN A 35 4.33 12.72 2.60
CA ASN A 35 5.26 11.93 1.82
C ASN A 35 5.72 10.74 2.69
N PRO A 36 5.55 9.48 2.23
CA PRO A 36 6.00 8.32 2.97
C PRO A 36 7.51 8.32 3.28
N ILE A 37 8.34 9.02 2.49
CA ILE A 37 9.79 9.11 2.76
C ILE A 37 10.13 9.97 3.97
N GLU A 38 9.29 10.95 4.29
CA GLU A 38 9.52 11.92 5.38
C GLU A 38 9.03 11.38 6.74
N GLN A 39 8.59 10.11 6.82
CA GLN A 39 8.04 9.54 8.06
C GLN A 39 9.11 9.18 9.10
N PRO A 40 8.85 9.37 10.41
CA PRO A 40 9.85 9.22 11.48
C PRO A 40 10.49 7.83 11.58
N PHE A 41 9.79 6.78 11.16
CA PHE A 41 10.32 5.40 11.18
C PHE A 41 11.42 5.16 10.14
N ASN A 42 11.58 6.06 9.15
CA ASN A 42 12.69 5.98 8.19
C ASN A 42 14.02 6.43 8.82
N ASP A 43 13.97 7.26 9.87
CA ASP A 43 15.14 7.80 10.56
C ASP A 43 15.65 6.87 11.68
N ASP A 44 14.74 6.25 12.44
CA ASP A 44 15.09 5.32 13.53
C ASP A 44 15.01 3.84 13.11
N LYS A 45 16.11 3.33 12.54
CA LYS A 45 16.23 1.93 12.10
C LYS A 45 16.27 0.90 13.24
N SER A 46 16.26 1.33 14.51
CA SER A 46 16.26 0.43 15.67
C SER A 46 14.88 -0.21 15.91
N LYS A 47 13.80 0.45 15.44
CA LYS A 47 12.43 -0.07 15.45
C LYS A 47 11.90 -0.15 14.02
N LYS A 48 12.13 -1.29 13.37
CA LYS A 48 11.56 -1.54 12.04
C LYS A 48 10.05 -1.74 12.17
N PRO A 49 9.21 -0.94 11.51
CA PRO A 49 7.77 -1.15 11.54
C PRO A 49 7.41 -2.48 10.87
N THR A 50 6.34 -3.11 11.34
CA THR A 50 5.73 -4.27 10.70
C THR A 50 5.05 -3.87 9.38
N ALA A 51 4.86 -4.83 8.47
CA ALA A 51 4.13 -4.60 7.22
C ALA A 51 2.72 -4.02 7.47
N HIS A 52 2.03 -4.50 8.51
CA HIS A 52 0.72 -3.99 8.90
C HIS A 52 0.75 -2.53 9.39
N GLU A 53 1.75 -2.14 10.18
CA GLU A 53 1.93 -0.75 10.63
C GLU A 53 2.23 0.20 9.46
N ILE A 54 3.09 -0.22 8.52
CA ILE A 54 3.36 0.52 7.28
C ILE A 54 2.05 0.72 6.51
N PHE A 55 1.31 -0.37 6.26
CA PHE A 55 0.06 -0.32 5.52
C PHE A 55 -0.97 0.62 6.18
N LYS A 56 -1.16 0.53 7.49
CA LYS A 56 -2.12 1.38 8.20
C LYS A 56 -1.70 2.85 8.22
N GLY A 57 -0.42 3.13 8.44
CA GLY A 57 0.11 4.49 8.43
C GLY A 57 -0.16 5.19 7.10
N ASP A 58 0.29 4.58 6.01
CA ASP A 58 0.18 5.14 4.66
C ASP A 58 -1.28 5.18 4.17
N THR A 59 -2.08 4.14 4.46
CA THR A 59 -3.50 4.12 4.06
C THR A 59 -4.33 5.16 4.82
N ASN A 60 -4.05 5.41 6.10
CA ASN A 60 -4.72 6.49 6.82
C ASN A 60 -4.37 7.86 6.21
N ALA A 61 -3.12 8.07 5.79
CA ALA A 61 -2.72 9.30 5.11
C ALA A 61 -3.40 9.48 3.74
N ILE A 62 -3.67 8.38 3.02
CA ILE A 62 -4.49 8.40 1.79
C ILE A 62 -5.93 8.82 2.13
N ILE A 63 -6.54 8.20 3.15
CA ILE A 63 -7.92 8.51 3.58
C ILE A 63 -8.05 9.97 4.02
N ASP A 64 -7.05 10.51 4.71
CA ASP A 64 -7.03 11.89 5.22
C ASP A 64 -6.66 12.93 4.14
N SER A 65 -6.30 12.49 2.93
CA SER A 65 -5.88 13.39 1.85
C SER A 65 -7.05 13.85 0.97
N ASP A 66 -6.91 15.05 0.41
CA ASP A 66 -7.84 15.60 -0.59
C ASP A 66 -7.40 15.25 -2.03
N ILE A 67 -6.11 14.97 -2.23
CA ILE A 67 -5.48 14.78 -3.54
C ILE A 67 -4.45 13.66 -3.43
N ILE A 68 -4.51 12.71 -4.36
CA ILE A 68 -3.43 11.74 -4.60
C ILE A 68 -2.59 12.24 -5.77
N PHE A 69 -1.30 12.47 -5.52
CA PHE A 69 -0.31 12.84 -6.53
C PHE A 69 0.62 11.65 -6.74
N ALA A 70 0.54 10.98 -7.89
CA ALA A 70 1.17 9.68 -8.09
C ALA A 70 2.05 9.61 -9.35
N GLU A 71 3.24 9.02 -9.21
CA GLU A 71 4.07 8.55 -10.33
C GLU A 71 3.61 7.14 -10.77
N TYR A 72 2.90 7.07 -11.90
CA TYR A 72 2.28 5.82 -12.37
C TYR A 72 3.23 4.91 -13.17
N ASP A 73 4.11 5.49 -13.99
CA ASP A 73 4.97 4.76 -14.95
C ASP A 73 6.20 4.11 -14.32
N GLY A 74 6.43 4.31 -13.02
CA GLY A 74 7.44 3.59 -12.25
C GLY A 74 7.11 2.12 -11.98
N GLU A 75 5.88 1.68 -12.28
CA GLU A 75 5.37 0.31 -12.05
C GLU A 75 5.55 -0.20 -10.61
N ASP A 76 5.54 0.68 -9.61
CA ASP A 76 5.66 0.27 -8.21
C ASP A 76 4.37 -0.41 -7.72
N PRO A 77 4.45 -1.67 -7.21
CA PRO A 77 3.28 -2.37 -6.70
C PRO A 77 2.57 -1.68 -5.53
N GLY A 78 3.30 -0.90 -4.72
CA GLY A 78 2.73 -0.09 -3.65
C GLY A 78 1.82 0.99 -4.24
N VAL A 79 2.34 1.79 -5.16
CA VAL A 79 1.57 2.85 -5.86
C VAL A 79 0.31 2.28 -6.52
N MET A 80 0.41 1.13 -7.19
CA MET A 80 -0.75 0.49 -7.81
C MET A 80 -1.82 0.09 -6.78
N ALA A 81 -1.41 -0.37 -5.60
CA ALA A 81 -2.32 -0.67 -4.51
C ALA A 81 -2.98 0.61 -3.93
N GLU A 82 -2.20 1.68 -3.74
CA GLU A 82 -2.70 2.98 -3.27
C GLU A 82 -3.75 3.58 -4.23
N LEU A 83 -3.49 3.53 -5.54
CA LEU A 83 -4.44 3.95 -6.57
C LEU A 83 -5.70 3.07 -6.59
N GLY A 84 -5.55 1.76 -6.38
CA GLY A 84 -6.68 0.83 -6.25
C GLY A 84 -7.58 1.13 -5.04
N ILE A 85 -6.99 1.44 -3.89
CA ILE A 85 -7.71 1.86 -2.67
C ILE A 85 -8.43 3.18 -2.92
N THR A 86 -7.74 4.15 -3.51
CA THR A 86 -8.31 5.47 -3.86
C THR A 86 -9.52 5.31 -4.77
N TRP A 87 -9.41 4.49 -5.82
CA TRP A 87 -10.53 4.21 -6.72
C TRP A 87 -11.70 3.57 -5.97
N ALA A 88 -11.45 2.59 -5.10
CA ALA A 88 -12.51 1.91 -4.34
C ALA A 88 -13.25 2.86 -3.39
N ILE A 89 -12.53 3.79 -2.74
CA ILE A 89 -13.12 4.84 -1.91
C ILE A 89 -14.02 5.74 -2.77
N ASN A 90 -13.51 6.24 -3.90
CA ASN A 90 -14.27 7.14 -4.77
C ASN A 90 -15.49 6.45 -5.41
N ASP A 91 -15.38 5.20 -5.88
CA ASP A 91 -16.53 4.44 -6.41
C ASP A 91 -17.63 4.25 -5.37
N ALA A 92 -17.24 4.00 -4.12
CA ALA A 92 -18.19 3.90 -3.01
C ALA A 92 -18.87 5.25 -2.73
N LEU A 93 -18.10 6.34 -2.62
CA LEU A 93 -18.65 7.69 -2.40
C LEU A 93 -19.60 8.09 -3.53
N ASP A 94 -19.18 7.95 -4.79
CA ASP A 94 -20.01 8.22 -5.98
C ASP A 94 -21.33 7.45 -5.96
N PHE A 95 -21.31 6.20 -5.51
CA PHE A 95 -22.51 5.37 -5.39
C PHE A 95 -23.49 5.96 -4.37
N PHE A 96 -23.01 6.37 -3.20
CA PHE A 96 -23.84 6.95 -2.14
C PHE A 96 -24.31 8.37 -2.50
N GLU A 97 -23.49 9.18 -3.15
CA GLU A 97 -23.88 10.52 -3.63
C GLU A 97 -25.01 10.47 -4.66
N LYS A 98 -25.08 9.40 -5.45
CA LYS A 98 -26.18 9.15 -6.41
C LYS A 98 -27.45 8.62 -5.74
N GLY A 99 -27.50 8.59 -4.41
CA GLY A 99 -28.66 8.14 -3.63
C GLY A 99 -28.70 6.63 -3.39
N GLY A 100 -27.64 5.90 -3.73
CA GLY A 100 -27.53 4.47 -3.41
C GLY A 100 -27.54 4.25 -1.89
N THR A 101 -28.12 3.14 -1.47
CA THR A 101 -28.22 2.74 -0.06
C THR A 101 -27.15 1.72 0.32
N ILE A 102 -26.86 1.58 1.62
CA ILE A 102 -25.90 0.56 2.09
C ILE A 102 -26.40 -0.87 1.79
N GLU A 103 -27.72 -1.09 1.78
CA GLU A 103 -28.35 -2.34 1.40
C GLU A 103 -28.10 -2.67 -0.09
N GLU A 104 -28.28 -1.69 -0.98
CA GLU A 104 -27.99 -1.85 -2.40
C GLU A 104 -26.49 -2.03 -2.67
N TYR A 105 -25.63 -1.32 -1.94
CA TYR A 105 -24.17 -1.50 -2.05
C TYR A 105 -23.76 -2.93 -1.66
N LYS A 106 -24.31 -3.45 -0.56
CA LYS A 106 -24.08 -4.85 -0.12
C LYS A 106 -24.68 -5.88 -1.06
N ALA A 107 -25.77 -5.55 -1.74
CA ALA A 107 -26.36 -6.42 -2.78
C ALA A 107 -25.52 -6.42 -4.06
N LYS A 108 -24.94 -5.26 -4.43
CA LYS A 108 -24.09 -5.08 -5.62
C LYS A 108 -22.71 -5.70 -5.43
N TYR A 109 -22.09 -5.51 -4.27
CA TYR A 109 -20.73 -5.93 -3.98
C TYR A 109 -20.69 -7.02 -2.90
N LYS A 110 -20.10 -8.16 -3.24
CA LYS A 110 -19.84 -9.25 -2.29
C LYS A 110 -18.47 -9.07 -1.66
N LYS A 111 -18.40 -9.13 -0.33
CA LYS A 111 -17.12 -9.23 0.39
C LYS A 111 -16.40 -10.49 -0.11
N LYS A 112 -15.12 -10.34 -0.47
CA LYS A 112 -14.27 -11.43 -0.95
C LYS A 112 -13.41 -11.94 0.19
N GLU A 113 -13.26 -13.25 0.28
CA GLU A 113 -12.17 -13.84 1.06
C GLU A 113 -10.88 -13.66 0.27
N VAL A 114 -9.84 -13.11 0.90
CA VAL A 114 -8.55 -12.87 0.27
C VAL A 114 -7.58 -13.98 0.68
N ILE A 115 -7.27 -14.85 -0.28
CA ILE A 115 -6.33 -15.96 -0.12
C ILE A 115 -5.21 -15.74 -1.13
N VAL A 116 -4.00 -15.50 -0.63
CA VAL A 116 -2.83 -15.25 -1.48
C VAL A 116 -1.81 -16.34 -1.23
N HIS A 117 -1.07 -16.75 -2.27
CA HIS A 117 0.06 -17.65 -2.10
C HIS A 117 1.35 -17.01 -2.60
N SER A 118 2.43 -17.17 -1.84
CA SER A 118 3.79 -16.91 -2.30
C SER A 118 4.53 -18.23 -2.34
N THR A 119 5.03 -18.62 -3.51
CA THR A 119 5.82 -19.84 -3.69
C THR A 119 7.32 -19.57 -3.66
N ASP A 120 7.73 -18.35 -3.28
CA ASP A 120 9.14 -18.04 -3.13
C ASP A 120 9.69 -18.79 -1.91
N ILE A 121 10.41 -19.88 -2.18
CA ILE A 121 11.03 -20.74 -1.16
C ILE A 121 11.95 -19.96 -0.21
N ARG A 122 12.47 -18.82 -0.66
CA ARG A 122 13.41 -17.97 0.08
C ARG A 122 12.74 -17.18 1.20
N GLN A 123 11.41 -16.99 1.14
CA GLN A 123 10.66 -16.35 2.22
C GLN A 123 10.63 -17.22 3.49
N GLY A 124 10.67 -18.55 3.35
CA GLY A 124 10.71 -19.48 4.49
C GLY A 124 12.05 -19.52 5.22
N SER A 125 13.15 -19.19 4.52
CA SER A 125 14.51 -19.13 5.06
C SER A 125 15.06 -17.70 5.15
N ALA A 126 14.18 -16.68 5.09
CA ALA A 126 14.57 -15.27 5.00
C ALA A 126 15.48 -14.80 6.16
N GLY A 127 15.34 -15.44 7.34
CA GLY A 127 16.19 -15.20 8.51
C GLY A 127 17.50 -15.99 8.54
N GLU A 128 17.76 -16.85 7.56
CA GLU A 128 18.92 -17.75 7.51
C GLU A 128 19.97 -17.34 6.45
N TYR A 129 19.74 -16.25 5.73
CA TYR A 129 20.70 -15.74 4.74
C TYR A 129 21.84 -15.00 5.43
N ASP A 130 23.04 -15.56 5.36
CA ASP A 130 24.29 -14.89 5.73
C ASP A 130 24.99 -14.41 4.43
N GLY A 131 24.94 -13.10 4.17
CA GLY A 131 25.53 -12.49 2.97
C GLY A 131 24.94 -11.11 2.60
N HIS A 132 25.62 -10.38 1.71
CA HIS A 132 25.21 -9.03 1.25
C HIS A 132 23.95 -9.01 0.37
N TYR A 133 23.48 -10.18 -0.09
CA TYR A 133 22.37 -10.33 -1.03
C TYR A 133 21.18 -11.02 -0.34
N VAL A 134 20.34 -10.22 0.34
CA VAL A 134 19.01 -10.67 0.78
C VAL A 134 18.13 -10.80 -0.48
N PRO A 135 17.31 -11.86 -0.62
CA PRO A 135 16.37 -11.98 -1.74
C PRO A 135 15.53 -10.72 -1.91
N TYR A 136 15.22 -10.34 -3.16
CA TYR A 136 14.31 -9.23 -3.45
C TYR A 136 13.00 -9.44 -2.66
N GLY A 137 12.77 -8.58 -1.68
CA GLY A 137 11.62 -8.64 -0.80
C GLY A 137 10.35 -8.20 -1.51
N LEU A 138 9.21 -8.75 -1.09
CA LEU A 138 7.91 -8.24 -1.51
C LEU A 138 7.71 -6.83 -0.95
N ASN A 139 7.01 -5.96 -1.70
CA ASN A 139 6.64 -4.64 -1.22
C ASN A 139 5.84 -4.77 0.09
N GLN A 140 6.37 -4.22 1.18
CA GLN A 140 5.83 -4.43 2.52
C GLN A 140 4.47 -3.76 2.73
N TYR A 141 4.18 -2.67 2.01
CA TYR A 141 2.85 -2.05 2.02
C TYR A 141 1.81 -3.02 1.46
N VAL A 142 2.12 -3.69 0.34
CA VAL A 142 1.23 -4.71 -0.27
C VAL A 142 1.07 -5.95 0.63
N VAL A 143 2.14 -6.38 1.31
CA VAL A 143 2.05 -7.46 2.31
C VAL A 143 1.09 -7.07 3.43
N GLY A 144 1.25 -5.88 4.02
CA GLY A 144 0.38 -5.39 5.08
C GLY A 144 -1.08 -5.22 4.65
N MET A 145 -1.32 -4.81 3.40
CA MET A 145 -2.66 -4.74 2.79
C MET A 145 -3.32 -6.12 2.74
N ILE A 146 -2.58 -7.16 2.34
CA ILE A 146 -3.11 -8.53 2.28
C ILE A 146 -3.35 -9.07 3.70
N GLU A 147 -2.43 -8.83 4.63
CA GLU A 147 -2.56 -9.28 6.02
C GLU A 147 -3.75 -8.63 6.75
N ASP A 148 -4.15 -7.41 6.36
CA ASP A 148 -5.29 -6.71 6.96
C ASP A 148 -6.64 -7.40 6.71
N GLN A 149 -6.84 -8.03 5.54
CA GLN A 149 -8.13 -8.61 5.13
C GLN A 149 -8.02 -10.05 4.62
N GLY A 150 -6.86 -10.69 4.78
CA GLY A 150 -6.56 -11.97 4.11
C GLY A 150 -5.47 -12.76 4.79
N THR A 151 -5.00 -13.79 4.07
CA THR A 151 -3.93 -14.66 4.56
C THR A 151 -2.99 -15.02 3.42
N ILE A 152 -1.68 -14.91 3.69
CA ILE A 152 -0.62 -15.32 2.78
C ILE A 152 -0.17 -16.73 3.14
N PHE A 153 -0.28 -17.64 2.18
CA PHE A 153 0.20 -19.01 2.30
C PHE A 153 1.55 -19.15 1.59
N THR A 154 2.53 -19.75 2.26
CA THR A 154 3.83 -20.09 1.66
C THR A 154 3.79 -21.36 0.79
N ASN A 155 2.62 -21.98 0.66
CA ASN A 155 2.40 -23.20 -0.09
C ASN A 155 1.10 -23.08 -0.90
N LYS A 156 1.24 -23.22 -2.23
CA LYS A 156 0.12 -23.12 -3.17
C LYS A 156 -1.00 -24.13 -2.89
N GLN A 157 -0.65 -25.37 -2.55
CA GLN A 157 -1.64 -26.43 -2.30
C GLN A 157 -2.51 -26.10 -1.07
N LYS A 158 -1.90 -25.59 0.01
CA LYS A 158 -2.64 -25.11 1.19
C LYS A 158 -3.60 -23.96 0.86
N ALA A 159 -3.18 -23.04 -0.01
CA ALA A 159 -4.05 -21.95 -0.47
C ALA A 159 -5.26 -22.48 -1.27
N ILE A 160 -5.04 -23.45 -2.17
CA ILE A 160 -6.11 -24.09 -2.94
C ILE A 160 -7.08 -24.83 -2.01
N GLU A 161 -6.57 -25.59 -1.04
CA GLU A 161 -7.39 -26.29 -0.05
C GLU A 161 -8.21 -25.32 0.80
N LYS A 162 -7.63 -24.15 1.15
CA LYS A 162 -8.34 -23.09 1.87
C LYS A 162 -9.47 -22.50 1.03
N ALA A 163 -9.26 -22.31 -0.28
CA ALA A 163 -10.27 -21.76 -1.18
C ALA A 163 -11.43 -22.72 -1.49
N GLY A 164 -11.23 -24.03 -1.32
CA GLY A 164 -12.25 -25.06 -1.55
C GLY A 164 -13.13 -25.41 -0.36
N LYS A 165 -12.92 -24.78 0.80
CA LYS A 165 -13.73 -24.97 2.03
C LYS A 165 -14.78 -23.89 2.16
#